data_AF-A0A519VZQ5-F1
#
_entry.id   AF-A0A519VZQ5-F1
#
_cell.length_a   1.000
_cell.length_b   1.000
_cell.length_c   1.000
_cell.angle_alpha   90.00
_cell.angle_beta   90.00
_cell.angle_gamma   90.00
#
_symmetry.space_group_name_H-M   'P 1'
#
loop_
_entity.id
_entity.type
_entity.pdbx_description
1 polymer ?
#
loop_
_entity_poly.entity_id
_entity_poly.type
_entity_poly.pdbx_seq_one_letter_code
_entity_poly.pdbx_strand_id
1 'polypeptide(L)'
;MSDVIKDNPDKSFVFVGPVSEECIPKHFRDNRNVYFTGRLPYMDMPSVLKGFDIAMIPFKKDDVSRNIFPLKLFEYLGTGKPVIATDFNLDLKDFTREAVLYCTNAEDFSSSITYYLENDDEESKQSRLLIAAENTWDK
;
A
#
# COMPACT_ATOMS: atom_id res chain seq x y z
N MET A 1 7.42 -9.78 1.95
CA MET A 1 6.33 -9.83 0.94
C MET A 1 6.08 -11.25 0.45
N SER A 2 7.09 -12.03 0.09
CA SER A 2 6.91 -13.46 -0.26
C SER A 2 6.12 -14.22 0.80
N ASP A 3 6.50 -14.07 2.08
CA ASP A 3 5.81 -14.74 3.19
C ASP A 3 4.39 -14.21 3.37
N VAL A 4 4.19 -12.89 3.28
CA VAL A 4 2.86 -12.24 3.32
C VAL A 4 1.91 -12.82 2.27
N ILE A 5 2.38 -13.01 1.03
CA ILE A 5 1.58 -13.61 -0.05
C ILE A 5 1.22 -15.06 0.27
N LYS A 6 2.19 -15.83 0.76
CA LYS A 6 2.04 -17.24 1.10
C LYS A 6 1.08 -17.45 2.26
N ASP A 7 1.13 -16.58 3.26
CA ASP A 7 0.33 -16.66 4.49
C ASP A 7 -1.11 -16.15 4.28
N ASN A 8 -1.40 -15.51 3.14
CA ASN A 8 -2.72 -14.99 2.79
C ASN A 8 -3.23 -15.55 1.43
N PRO A 9 -3.37 -16.88 1.28
CA PRO A 9 -3.77 -17.49 0.01
C PRO A 9 -5.21 -17.15 -0.41
N ASP A 10 -6.03 -16.69 0.53
CA ASP A 10 -7.42 -16.25 0.36
C ASP A 10 -7.54 -14.82 -0.22
N LYS A 11 -6.44 -14.04 -0.23
CA LYS A 11 -6.43 -12.63 -0.62
C LYS A 11 -5.73 -12.44 -1.95
N SER A 12 -6.16 -11.46 -2.74
CA SER A 12 -5.54 -11.13 -4.02
C SER A 12 -4.52 -10.00 -3.88
N PHE A 13 -3.28 -10.24 -4.29
CA PHE A 13 -2.22 -9.23 -4.36
C PHE A 13 -2.09 -8.74 -5.79
N VAL A 14 -2.47 -7.49 -6.05
CA VAL A 14 -2.48 -6.93 -7.40
C VAL A 14 -1.44 -5.83 -7.51
N PHE A 15 -0.54 -5.98 -8.48
CA PHE A 15 0.51 -5.02 -8.78
C PHE A 15 0.15 -4.29 -10.08
N VAL A 16 -0.06 -2.98 -9.96
CA VAL A 16 -0.49 -2.12 -11.06
C VAL A 16 0.64 -1.19 -11.48
N GLY A 17 0.94 -1.19 -12.78
CA GLY A 17 1.98 -0.37 -13.37
C GLY A 17 2.95 -1.17 -14.23
N PRO A 18 3.95 -0.50 -14.82
CA PRO A 18 4.93 -1.14 -15.68
C PRO A 18 5.59 -2.33 -15.00
N VAL A 19 5.60 -3.46 -15.69
CA VAL A 19 6.23 -4.70 -15.23
C VAL A 19 7.56 -4.83 -15.98
N SER A 20 8.64 -4.85 -15.22
CA SER A 20 9.96 -5.26 -15.69
C SER A 20 10.15 -6.71 -15.25
N GLU A 21 10.20 -7.63 -16.22
CA GLU A 21 10.15 -9.07 -15.95
C GLU A 21 11.33 -9.54 -15.10
N GLU A 22 12.50 -8.95 -15.34
CA GLU A 22 13.75 -9.15 -14.62
C GLU A 22 13.71 -8.69 -13.15
N CYS A 23 12.79 -7.78 -12.81
CA CYS A 23 12.61 -7.28 -11.44
C CYS A 23 11.57 -8.07 -10.63
N ILE A 24 10.80 -8.96 -11.26
CA ILE A 24 9.82 -9.79 -10.54
C ILE A 24 10.50 -11.08 -10.08
N PRO A 25 10.50 -11.37 -8.76
CA PRO A 25 10.98 -12.66 -8.28
C PRO A 25 10.15 -13.80 -8.88
N LYS A 26 10.80 -14.82 -9.44
CA LYS A 26 10.13 -15.92 -10.16
C LYS A 26 8.96 -16.51 -9.37
N HIS A 27 9.15 -16.73 -8.07
CA HIS A 27 8.13 -17.31 -7.19
C HIS A 27 6.87 -16.46 -7.05
N PHE A 28 6.90 -15.15 -7.32
CA PHE A 28 5.67 -14.34 -7.32
C PHE A 28 4.72 -14.77 -8.44
N ARG A 29 5.25 -15.18 -9.61
CA ARG A 29 4.42 -15.62 -10.74
C ARG A 29 3.81 -17.00 -10.54
N ASP A 30 4.44 -17.82 -9.71
CA ASP A 30 3.96 -19.17 -9.39
C ASP A 30 2.79 -19.14 -8.39
N ASN A 31 2.55 -18.00 -7.73
CA ASN A 31 1.44 -17.82 -6.79
C ASN A 31 0.14 -17.50 -7.52
N ARG A 32 -0.90 -18.30 -7.29
CA ARG A 32 -2.22 -18.14 -7.92
C ARG A 32 -2.98 -16.89 -7.48
N ASN A 33 -2.57 -16.27 -6.38
CA ASN A 33 -3.21 -15.11 -5.79
C ASN A 33 -2.42 -13.80 -6.04
N VAL A 34 -1.44 -13.83 -6.94
CA VAL A 34 -0.66 -12.64 -7.35
C VAL A 34 -0.98 -12.28 -8.79
N TYR A 35 -1.32 -11.02 -9.02
CA TYR A 35 -1.74 -10.51 -10.31
C TYR A 35 -0.91 -9.29 -10.70
N PHE A 36 -0.50 -9.24 -11.97
CA PHE A 36 0.19 -8.10 -12.55
C PHE A 36 -0.65 -7.56 -13.69
N THR A 37 -1.13 -6.32 -13.59
CA THR A 37 -1.98 -5.74 -14.66
C THR A 37 -1.16 -5.13 -15.80
N GLY A 38 0.13 -4.90 -15.56
CA GLY A 38 0.97 -4.12 -16.47
C GLY A 38 0.65 -2.63 -16.43
N ARG A 39 1.11 -1.89 -17.44
CA ARG A 39 0.86 -0.46 -17.55
C ARG A 39 -0.62 -0.22 -17.87
N LEU A 40 -1.27 0.60 -17.06
CA LEU A 40 -2.62 1.11 -17.31
C LEU A 40 -2.59 2.63 -17.58
N PRO A 41 -3.56 3.16 -18.35
CA PRO A 41 -3.74 4.60 -18.49
C PRO A 41 -3.92 5.29 -17.14
N TYR A 42 -3.33 6.49 -16.98
CA TYR A 42 -3.44 7.24 -15.74
C TYR A 42 -4.88 7.58 -15.37
N MET A 43 -5.73 7.85 -16.38
CA MET A 43 -7.15 8.16 -16.16
C MET A 43 -7.95 6.99 -15.55
N ASP A 44 -7.46 5.75 -15.65
CA ASP A 44 -8.11 4.57 -15.10
C ASP A 44 -7.72 4.33 -13.63
N MET A 45 -6.69 5.01 -13.13
CA MET A 45 -6.17 4.80 -11.77
C MET A 45 -7.18 5.04 -10.66
N PRO A 46 -8.05 6.06 -10.72
CA PRO A 46 -9.11 6.22 -9.72
C PRO A 46 -10.05 5.00 -9.67
N SER A 47 -10.43 4.45 -10.81
CA SER A 47 -11.29 3.26 -10.89
C SER A 47 -10.59 2.01 -10.37
N VAL A 48 -9.30 1.84 -10.68
CA VAL A 48 -8.49 0.74 -10.18
C VAL A 48 -8.33 0.82 -8.66
N LEU A 49 -7.98 1.99 -8.12
CA LEU A 49 -7.83 2.20 -6.68
C LEU A 49 -9.15 1.97 -5.93
N LYS A 50 -10.29 2.33 -6.52
CA LYS A 50 -11.61 2.04 -5.94
C LYS A 50 -11.83 0.54 -5.72
N GLY A 51 -11.28 -0.30 -6.59
CA GLY A 51 -11.37 -1.77 -6.53
C GLY A 51 -10.48 -2.44 -5.50
N PHE A 52 -9.55 -1.71 -4.86
CA PHE A 52 -8.74 -2.27 -3.76
C PHE A 52 -9.44 -2.13 -2.42
N ASP A 53 -9.35 -3.16 -1.60
CA ASP A 53 -9.75 -3.07 -0.19
C ASP A 53 -8.69 -2.32 0.62
N ILE A 54 -7.41 -2.60 0.34
CA ILE A 54 -6.26 -2.04 1.05
C ILE A 54 -5.19 -1.65 0.03
N ALA A 55 -4.59 -0.47 0.19
CA ALA A 55 -3.43 -0.03 -0.58
C ALA A 55 -2.12 -0.31 0.17
N MET A 56 -1.04 -0.60 -0.55
CA MET A 56 0.22 -1.04 0.08
C MET A 56 1.46 -0.34 -0.48
N ILE A 57 2.42 -0.04 0.41
CA ILE A 57 3.74 0.53 0.10
C ILE A 57 4.83 -0.36 0.72
N PRO A 58 5.17 -1.49 0.09
CA PRO A 58 6.09 -2.48 0.67
C PRO A 58 7.55 -2.20 0.30
N PHE A 59 8.03 -0.98 0.53
CA PHE A 59 9.41 -0.63 0.19
C PHE A 59 10.40 -1.45 1.02
N LYS A 60 11.52 -1.81 0.39
CA LYS A 60 12.67 -2.34 1.14
C LYS A 60 13.19 -1.23 2.05
N LYS A 61 13.48 -1.56 3.31
CA LYS A 61 14.13 -0.64 4.24
C LYS A 61 15.63 -0.59 3.95
N ASP A 62 16.07 0.47 3.29
CA ASP A 62 17.47 0.74 2.97
C ASP A 62 17.83 2.23 3.15
N ASP A 63 19.06 2.64 2.82
CA ASP A 63 19.50 4.05 2.95
C ASP A 63 18.71 5.01 2.06
N VAL A 64 18.20 4.53 0.93
CA VAL A 64 17.46 5.36 -0.02
C VAL A 64 16.02 5.52 0.47
N SER A 65 15.33 4.41 0.76
CA SER A 65 13.94 4.43 1.20
C SER A 65 13.74 5.28 2.45
N ARG A 66 14.70 5.25 3.39
CA ARG A 66 14.63 5.97 4.67
C ARG A 66 14.39 7.46 4.56
N ASN A 67 14.71 8.07 3.42
CA ASN A 67 14.56 9.50 3.17
C ASN A 67 13.44 9.83 2.16
N ILE A 68 12.62 8.85 1.78
CA ILE A 68 11.57 9.03 0.77
C ILE A 68 10.22 9.35 1.42
N PHE A 69 9.57 10.39 0.91
CA PHE A 69 8.13 10.63 1.06
C PHE A 69 7.44 10.27 -0.25
N PRO A 70 6.86 9.06 -0.38
CA PRO A 70 6.37 8.59 -1.67
C PRO A 70 5.07 9.29 -2.05
N LEU A 71 4.98 9.80 -3.28
CA LEU A 71 3.75 10.40 -3.81
C LEU A 71 2.53 9.47 -3.68
N LYS A 72 2.74 8.16 -3.87
CA LYS A 72 1.72 7.13 -3.75
C LYS A 72 1.02 7.11 -2.38
N LEU A 73 1.72 7.51 -1.31
CA LEU A 73 1.11 7.62 0.01
C LEU A 73 -0.05 8.62 -0.03
N PHE A 74 0.18 9.81 -0.58
CA PHE A 74 -0.83 10.85 -0.70
C PHE A 74 -1.96 10.46 -1.65
N GLU A 75 -1.63 9.81 -2.78
CA GLU A 75 -2.63 9.27 -3.70
C GLU A 75 -3.56 8.27 -3.00
N TYR A 76 -3.00 7.36 -2.20
CA TYR A 76 -3.80 6.37 -1.46
C TYR A 76 -4.62 7.01 -0.33
N LEU A 77 -4.01 7.89 0.47
CA LEU A 77 -4.72 8.64 1.51
C LEU A 77 -5.89 9.46 0.93
N GLY A 78 -5.70 10.06 -0.24
CA GLY A 78 -6.74 10.82 -0.95
C GLY A 78 -7.92 9.98 -1.42
N THR A 79 -7.77 8.65 -1.50
CA THR A 79 -8.92 7.74 -1.73
C THR A 79 -9.65 7.35 -0.46
N GLY A 80 -9.07 7.64 0.71
CA GLY A 80 -9.57 7.19 2.00
C GLY A 80 -9.45 5.69 2.21
N LYS A 81 -8.77 4.94 1.34
CA LYS A 81 -8.52 3.50 1.52
C LYS A 81 -7.53 3.25 2.65
N PRO A 82 -7.68 2.16 3.43
CA PRO A 82 -6.63 1.70 4.33
C PRO A 82 -5.28 1.59 3.63
N VAL A 83 -4.21 1.99 4.32
CA VAL A 83 -2.85 1.94 3.79
C VAL A 83 -1.95 1.17 4.74
N ILE A 84 -1.23 0.18 4.21
CA ILE A 84 -0.18 -0.54 4.93
C ILE A 84 1.16 -0.25 4.25
N ALA A 85 2.16 0.17 5.02
CA ALA A 85 3.51 0.38 4.54
C ALA A 85 4.51 -0.46 5.34
N THR A 86 5.70 -0.70 4.80
CA THR A 86 6.83 -1.10 5.66
C THR A 86 7.30 0.10 6.48
N ASP A 87 7.98 -0.14 7.60
CA ASP A 87 8.57 0.90 8.46
C ASP A 87 9.85 1.54 7.86
N PHE A 88 9.86 1.73 6.55
CA PHE A 88 11.05 2.10 5.78
C PHE A 88 11.52 3.52 6.06
N ASN A 89 10.62 4.43 6.46
CA ASN A 89 10.89 5.82 6.86
C ASN A 89 10.10 6.10 8.16
N LEU A 90 10.80 6.48 9.23
CA LEU A 90 10.20 6.68 10.55
C LEU A 90 9.38 7.97 10.63
N ASP A 91 9.75 9.01 9.87
CA ASP A 91 9.06 10.30 9.87
C ASP A 91 7.63 10.18 9.32
N LEU A 92 7.37 9.16 8.48
CA LEU A 92 6.04 8.89 7.94
C LEU A 92 5.04 8.48 9.04
N LYS A 93 5.50 7.81 10.11
CA LYS A 93 4.63 7.40 11.22
C LYS A 93 4.01 8.62 11.90
N ASP A 94 4.86 9.56 12.29
CA ASP A 94 4.43 10.79 12.95
C ASP A 94 3.60 11.66 12.01
N PHE A 95 4.03 11.76 10.75
CA PHE A 95 3.32 12.54 9.72
C PHE A 95 1.89 12.05 9.49
N THR A 96 1.69 10.72 9.44
CA THR A 96 0.38 10.13 9.12
C THR A 96 -0.55 9.96 10.32
N ARG A 97 -0.17 10.37 11.53
CA ARG A 97 -1.06 10.45 12.71
C ARG A 97 -1.91 9.18 12.92
N GLU A 98 -1.26 8.02 12.87
CA GLU A 98 -1.89 6.68 13.02
C GLU A 98 -2.83 6.24 11.88
N ALA A 99 -3.02 7.07 10.84
CA ALA A 99 -3.91 6.73 9.72
C ALA A 99 -3.37 5.64 8.78
N VAL A 100 -2.12 5.21 8.99
CA VAL A 100 -1.40 4.20 8.21
C VAL A 100 -0.72 3.22 9.17
N LEU A 101 -0.86 1.92 8.91
CA LEU A 101 -0.11 0.88 9.63
C LEU A 101 1.26 0.66 9.00
N TYR A 102 2.30 0.68 9.84
CA TYR A 102 3.69 0.52 9.43
C TYR A 102 4.29 -0.75 9.99
N CYS A 103 4.51 -1.73 9.12
CA CYS A 103 4.88 -3.07 9.50
C CYS A 103 6.40 -3.29 9.46
N THR A 104 6.91 -4.03 10.43
CA THR A 104 8.35 -4.34 10.57
C THR A 104 8.74 -5.69 10.00
N ASN A 105 7.78 -6.59 9.84
CA ASN A 105 7.98 -7.96 9.38
C ASN A 105 6.72 -8.50 8.66
N ALA A 106 6.78 -9.74 8.16
CA ALA A 106 5.69 -10.33 7.38
C ALA A 106 4.45 -10.67 8.23
N GLU A 107 4.63 -11.12 9.46
CA GLU A 107 3.52 -11.47 10.37
C GLU A 107 2.71 -10.23 10.74
N ASP A 108 3.41 -9.14 11.07
CA ASP A 108 2.84 -7.82 11.34
C ASP A 108 2.06 -7.29 10.11
N PHE A 109 2.64 -7.45 8.91
CA PHE A 109 1.96 -7.08 7.66
C PHE A 109 0.68 -7.89 7.43
N SER A 110 0.75 -9.22 7.57
CA SER A 110 -0.41 -10.10 7.42
C SER A 110 -1.51 -9.77 8.44
N SER A 111 -1.12 -9.53 9.69
CA SER A 111 -2.06 -9.16 10.76
C SER A 111 -2.73 -7.80 10.48
N SER A 112 -1.98 -6.84 9.95
CA SER A 112 -2.50 -5.52 9.54
C SER A 112 -3.50 -5.62 8.38
N ILE A 113 -3.28 -6.55 7.44
CA ILE A 113 -4.26 -6.82 6.36
C ILE A 113 -5.58 -7.30 6.97
N THR A 114 -5.54 -8.33 7.83
CA THR A 114 -6.73 -8.86 8.49
C THR A 114 -7.43 -7.78 9.32
N TYR A 115 -6.66 -7.02 10.11
CA TYR A 115 -7.19 -5.93 10.92
C TYR A 115 -7.98 -4.91 10.08
N TYR A 116 -7.42 -4.42 8.98
CA TYR A 116 -8.11 -3.43 8.15
C TYR A 116 -9.33 -3.99 7.40
N LEU A 117 -9.32 -5.27 7.01
CA LEU A 117 -10.50 -5.91 6.42
C LEU A 117 -11.67 -6.02 7.41
N GLU A 118 -11.38 -6.08 8.71
CA GLU A 118 -12.39 -6.28 9.76
C GLU A 118 -12.78 -4.99 10.50
N ASN A 119 -11.87 -4.00 10.56
CA ASN A 119 -11.99 -2.87 11.49
C ASN A 119 -11.90 -1.49 10.82
N ASP A 120 -11.79 -1.38 9.49
CA ASP A 120 -11.81 -0.06 8.85
C ASP A 120 -13.20 0.58 8.93
N ASP A 121 -13.25 1.81 9.43
CA ASP A 121 -14.47 2.57 9.65
C ASP A 121 -14.45 3.95 8.99
N GLU A 122 -15.59 4.64 9.05
CA GLU A 122 -15.72 5.93 8.39
C GLU A 122 -14.84 7.01 9.08
N GLU A 123 -14.59 6.92 10.38
CA GLU A 123 -13.72 7.86 11.09
C GLU A 123 -12.26 7.74 10.61
N SER A 124 -11.74 6.51 10.55
CA SER A 124 -10.40 6.20 10.04
C SER A 124 -10.24 6.65 8.59
N LYS A 125 -11.27 6.43 7.77
CA LYS A 125 -11.33 6.92 6.39
C LYS A 125 -11.29 8.45 6.30
N GLN A 126 -12.05 9.16 7.12
CA GLN A 126 -12.03 10.63 7.14
C GLN A 126 -10.67 11.16 7.60
N SER A 127 -10.01 10.50 8.56
CA SER A 127 -8.65 10.86 8.99
C SER A 127 -7.65 10.80 7.84
N ARG A 128 -7.69 9.71 7.04
CA ARG A 128 -6.85 9.57 5.84
C ARG A 128 -7.11 10.67 4.79
N LEU A 129 -8.38 10.97 4.53
CA LEU A 129 -8.78 12.03 3.60
C LEU A 129 -8.31 13.41 4.05
N LEU A 130 -8.39 13.70 5.36
CA LEU A 130 -7.94 14.96 5.93
C LEU A 130 -6.44 15.16 5.73
N ILE A 131 -5.63 14.14 6.02
CA ILE A 131 -4.17 14.20 5.80
C ILE A 131 -3.87 14.50 4.32
N ALA A 132 -4.56 13.84 3.38
CA ALA A 132 -4.37 14.13 1.97
C ALA A 132 -4.78 15.57 1.58
N ALA A 133 -5.91 16.06 2.10
CA ALA A 133 -6.40 17.41 1.83
C ALA A 133 -5.48 18.51 2.41
N GLU A 134 -4.78 18.21 3.51
CA GLU A 134 -3.77 19.11 4.08
C GLU A 134 -2.55 19.28 3.16
N ASN A 135 -2.27 18.31 2.29
CA ASN A 135 -1.05 18.17 1.49
C ASN A 135 -1.33 18.21 -0.03
N THR A 136 -2.08 19.21 -0.47
CA THR A 136 -2.38 19.46 -1.89
C THR A 136 -1.32 20.34 -2.55
N TRP A 137 -1.18 20.24 -3.87
CA TRP A 137 -0.20 21.02 -4.66
C TRP A 137 -0.51 22.52 -4.73
N ASP A 138 -1.74 22.92 -4.44
CA ASP A 138 -2.21 24.31 -4.52
C ASP A 138 -1.95 25.12 -3.24
N LYS A 139 -1.16 24.58 -2.30
CA LYS A 139 -0.73 25.25 -1.06
C LYS A 139 0.74 25.62 -1.07
#